data_AF-A0A493TH55-F1
#
_entry.id   AF-A0A493TH55-F1
#
_cell.length_a   1.000
_cell.length_b   1.000
_cell.length_c   1.000
_cell.angle_alpha   90.00
_cell.angle_beta   90.00
_cell.angle_gamma   90.00
#
_symmetry.space_group_name_H-M   'P 1'
#
loop_
_entity.id
_entity.type
_entity.pdbx_description
1 polymer ?
#
loop_
_entity_poly.entity_id
_entity_poly.type
_entity_poly.pdbx_seq_one_letter_code
_entity_poly.pdbx_strand_id
1 'polypeptide(L)'
;MLKCPQDLSLLKKAEKNYKEKHIPFRTSEDCLYLNVYSPAGSDKKDKLPVMVWIHGGNFVFGGASRYDGSALSAYENVVVVIIQYRLGLLGFFW
;
A
#
# COMPACT_ATOMS: atom_id res chain seq x y z
N MET A 1 9.81 0.64 3.20
CA MET A 1 9.30 0.30 1.86
C MET A 1 9.36 1.55 0.98
N LEU A 2 9.79 1.41 -0.28
CA LEU A 2 9.85 2.52 -1.23
C LEU A 2 8.44 2.85 -1.72
N LYS A 3 8.11 4.15 -1.81
CA LYS A 3 6.87 4.62 -2.44
C LYS A 3 7.13 5.09 -3.86
N CYS A 4 6.10 5.00 -4.70
CA CYS A 4 6.19 5.55 -6.05
C CYS A 4 6.30 7.07 -6.02
N PRO A 5 6.96 7.69 -7.03
CA PRO A 5 7.00 9.14 -7.17
C PRO A 5 5.60 9.72 -7.22
N GLN A 6 5.38 10.73 -6.38
CA GLN A 6 4.11 11.42 -6.19
C GLN A 6 4.41 12.87 -5.80
N ASP A 7 3.42 13.74 -5.92
CA ASP A 7 3.61 15.18 -5.66
C ASP A 7 3.89 15.43 -4.17
N LEU A 8 5.15 15.79 -3.89
CA LEU A 8 5.64 16.12 -2.55
C LEU A 8 4.95 17.35 -1.95
N SER A 9 4.41 18.26 -2.77
CA SER A 9 3.68 19.43 -2.28
C SER A 9 2.32 19.04 -1.68
N LEU A 10 1.62 18.08 -2.32
CA LEU A 10 0.38 17.51 -1.81
C LEU A 10 0.62 16.73 -0.52
N LEU A 11 1.70 15.94 -0.45
CA LEU A 11 2.07 15.22 0.76
C LEU A 11 2.37 16.17 1.92
N LYS A 12 3.18 17.20 1.72
CA LYS A 12 3.49 18.20 2.76
C LYS A 12 2.24 18.96 3.21
N LYS A 13 1.30 19.25 2.30
CA LYS A 13 0.03 19.88 2.63
C LYS A 13 -0.86 18.94 3.45
N ALA A 14 -0.91 17.66 3.09
CA ALA A 14 -1.61 16.63 3.85
C ALA A 14 -1.00 16.43 5.25
N GLU A 15 0.32 16.35 5.37
CA GLU A 15 1.04 16.30 6.66
C GLU A 15 0.66 17.47 7.56
N LYS A 16 0.70 18.70 7.02
CA LYS A 16 0.36 19.91 7.75
C LYS A 16 -1.10 19.93 8.20
N ASN A 17 -2.02 19.49 7.33
CA ASN A 17 -3.45 19.55 7.58
C ASN A 17 -3.96 18.43 8.50
N TYR A 18 -3.40 17.23 8.39
CA TYR A 18 -3.86 16.06 9.13
C TYR A 18 -3.03 15.73 10.37
N LYS A 19 -1.93 16.46 10.63
CA LYS A 19 -0.94 16.12 11.68
C LYS A 19 -0.49 14.65 11.62
N GLU A 20 -0.58 14.01 10.45
CA GLU A 20 -0.10 12.66 10.24
C GLU A 20 1.42 12.68 10.31
N LYS A 21 1.98 11.96 11.27
CA LYS A 21 3.43 11.74 11.38
C LYS A 21 3.83 10.77 10.27
N HIS A 22 4.03 11.31 9.06
CA HIS A 22 4.52 10.53 7.95
C HIS A 22 5.90 9.98 8.32
N ILE A 23 5.99 8.66 8.47
CA ILE A 23 7.28 7.96 8.52
C ILE A 23 8.04 8.39 7.26
N PRO A 24 9.30 8.84 7.34
CA PRO A 24 10.05 9.26 6.16
C PRO A 24 10.17 8.06 5.21
N PHE A 25 9.37 8.08 4.15
CA PHE A 25 9.41 7.06 3.10
C PHE A 25 10.33 7.58 2.00
N ARG A 26 11.25 6.72 1.57
CA ARG A 26 12.04 6.98 0.37
C ARG A 26 11.15 6.80 -0.86
N THR A 27 11.31 7.68 -1.82
CA THR A 27 10.56 7.68 -3.08
C THR A 27 11.47 7.19 -4.20
N SER A 28 10.99 6.27 -5.03
CA SER A 28 11.74 5.71 -6.16
C SER A 28 10.77 5.19 -7.22
N GLU A 29 11.13 5.20 -8.50
CA GLU A 29 10.39 4.48 -9.56
C GLU A 29 10.45 2.95 -9.37
N ASP A 30 11.49 2.46 -8.70
CA ASP A 30 11.51 1.11 -8.15
C ASP A 30 10.59 1.06 -6.91
N CYS A 31 9.29 0.97 -7.17
CA CYS A 31 8.24 1.00 -6.15
C CYS A 31 7.19 -0.10 -6.28
N LEU A 32 7.31 -0.99 -7.27
CA LEU A 32 6.31 -2.03 -7.56
C LEU A 32 6.47 -3.22 -6.60
N TYR A 33 6.20 -2.96 -5.33
CA TYR A 33 6.24 -3.93 -4.25
C TYR A 33 4.85 -4.16 -3.67
N LEU A 34 4.66 -5.30 -3.02
CA LEU A 34 3.42 -5.66 -2.35
C LEU A 34 3.70 -6.24 -0.96
N ASN A 35 2.78 -6.03 -0.03
CA ASN A 35 2.80 -6.64 1.29
C ASN A 35 1.82 -7.82 1.30
N VAL A 36 2.26 -8.97 1.79
CA VAL A 36 1.43 -10.16 1.97
C VAL A 36 1.26 -10.43 3.46
N TYR A 37 0.02 -10.58 3.89
CA TYR A 37 -0.35 -11.00 5.24
C TYR A 37 -1.10 -12.32 5.12
N SER A 38 -0.59 -13.34 5.81
CA SER A 38 -1.21 -14.66 5.89
C SER A 38 -1.50 -15.01 7.34
N PRO A 39 -2.61 -15.70 7.63
CA PRO A 39 -2.93 -16.11 8.99
C PRO A 39 -1.89 -17.11 9.51
N ALA A 40 -1.57 -17.04 10.79
CA ALA A 40 -0.59 -17.93 11.40
C ALA A 40 -1.08 -19.38 11.37
N GLY A 41 -0.18 -20.33 11.07
CA GLY A 41 -0.50 -21.75 11.01
C GLY A 41 -1.17 -22.22 9.71
N SER A 42 -1.26 -21.35 8.70
CA SER A 42 -1.71 -21.75 7.36
C SER A 42 -0.64 -22.55 6.62
N ASP A 43 -1.05 -23.68 6.02
CA ASP A 43 -0.19 -24.55 5.22
C ASP A 43 -0.34 -24.26 3.72
N LYS A 44 0.66 -24.64 2.91
CA LYS A 44 0.61 -24.47 1.44
C LYS A 44 -0.55 -25.22 0.77
N LYS A 45 -1.16 -26.18 1.47
CA LYS A 45 -2.29 -26.97 0.99
C LYS A 45 -3.64 -26.27 1.26
N ASP A 46 -3.65 -25.30 2.16
CA ASP A 46 -4.85 -24.57 2.53
C ASP A 46 -5.22 -23.60 1.41
N LYS A 47 -6.43 -23.75 0.86
CA LYS A 47 -6.96 -22.88 -0.19
C LYS A 47 -7.69 -21.70 0.44
N LEU A 48 -6.93 -20.78 1.00
CA LEU A 48 -7.49 -19.56 1.60
C LEU A 48 -7.92 -18.55 0.52
N PRO A 49 -9.02 -17.80 0.72
CA PRO A 49 -9.37 -16.71 -0.16
C PRO A 49 -8.30 -15.60 -0.09
N VAL A 50 -8.05 -14.96 -1.23
CA VAL A 50 -7.06 -13.89 -1.36
C VAL A 50 -7.79 -12.57 -1.61
N MET A 51 -7.56 -11.60 -0.73
CA MET A 51 -8.07 -10.24 -0.84
C MET A 51 -6.94 -9.31 -1.30
N VAL A 52 -7.09 -8.71 -2.48
CA VAL A 52 -6.13 -7.75 -3.02
C VAL A 52 -6.63 -6.33 -2.78
N TRP A 53 -5.88 -5.55 -2.02
CA TRP A 53 -6.18 -4.15 -1.71
C TRP A 53 -5.44 -3.20 -2.62
N ILE A 54 -6.21 -2.34 -3.30
CA ILE A 54 -5.72 -1.25 -4.14
C ILE A 54 -5.97 0.05 -3.37
N HIS A 55 -4.90 0.74 -3.00
CA HIS A 55 -5.04 1.98 -2.24
C HIS A 55 -5.68 3.09 -3.09
N GLY A 56 -6.46 3.96 -2.44
CA GLY A 56 -7.00 5.18 -3.04
C GLY A 56 -5.95 6.28 -3.19
N GLY A 57 -6.43 7.53 -3.36
CA GLY A 57 -5.60 8.72 -3.54
C GLY A 57 -5.59 9.26 -4.97
N ASN A 58 -6.72 9.12 -5.67
CA ASN A 58 -7.02 9.71 -6.98
C ASN A 58 -5.94 9.48 -8.04
N PHE A 59 -5.28 8.31 -8.00
CA PHE A 59 -4.18 7.95 -8.89
C PHE A 59 -2.92 8.83 -8.79
N VAL A 60 -2.86 9.77 -7.84
CA VAL A 60 -1.78 10.79 -7.75
C VAL A 60 -0.97 10.70 -6.46
N PHE A 61 -1.52 10.15 -5.39
CA PHE A 61 -0.80 9.93 -4.12
C PHE A 61 -1.27 8.64 -3.44
N GLY A 62 -0.49 8.14 -2.48
CA GLY A 62 -0.86 6.96 -1.71
C GLY A 62 0.32 6.02 -1.44
N GLY A 63 0.00 4.85 -0.90
CA GLY A 63 0.97 3.79 -0.71
C GLY A 63 0.46 2.60 0.10
N ALA A 64 0.83 1.38 -0.30
CA ALA A 64 0.57 0.11 0.34
C ALA A 64 1.05 0.08 1.80
N SER A 65 2.19 0.72 2.09
CA SER A 65 2.76 0.77 3.43
C SER A 65 1.94 1.58 4.44
N ARG A 66 0.84 2.24 4.03
CA ARG A 66 -0.10 2.92 4.93
C ARG A 66 -1.08 1.92 5.58
N TYR A 67 -1.26 0.75 4.99
CA TYR A 67 -2.26 -0.22 5.41
C TYR A 67 -1.58 -1.42 6.07
N ASP A 68 -2.15 -1.89 7.17
CA ASP A 68 -1.75 -3.13 7.84
C ASP A 68 -2.85 -4.18 7.68
N GLY A 69 -2.52 -5.29 7.02
CA GLY A 69 -3.45 -6.41 6.79
C GLY A 69 -3.44 -7.47 7.89
N SER A 70 -2.59 -7.32 8.92
CA SER A 70 -2.38 -8.34 9.96
C SER A 70 -3.66 -8.75 10.69
N ALA A 71 -4.43 -7.77 11.18
CA ALA A 71 -5.68 -8.01 11.90
C ALA A 71 -6.71 -8.71 11.01
N LEU A 72 -6.96 -8.18 9.80
CA LEU A 72 -7.94 -8.75 8.88
C LEU A 72 -7.58 -10.18 8.48
N SER A 73 -6.29 -10.43 8.20
CA SER A 73 -5.82 -11.77 7.86
C SER A 73 -6.03 -12.77 9.00
N ALA A 74 -5.75 -12.36 10.25
CA ALA A 74 -5.90 -13.21 11.42
C ALA A 74 -7.37 -13.47 11.81
N TYR A 75 -8.24 -12.46 11.76
CA TYR A 75 -9.63 -12.61 12.19
C TYR A 75 -10.50 -13.34 11.18
N GLU A 76 -10.31 -13.09 9.88
CA GLU A 76 -11.18 -13.64 8.82
C GLU A 76 -10.57 -14.85 8.12
N ASN A 77 -9.37 -15.29 8.54
CA ASN A 77 -8.64 -16.40 7.94
C ASN A 77 -8.44 -16.24 6.42
N VAL A 78 -8.00 -15.04 6.01
CA VAL A 78 -7.81 -14.67 4.59
C VAL A 78 -6.39 -14.22 4.34
N VAL A 79 -5.90 -14.39 3.11
CA VAL A 79 -4.62 -13.80 2.69
C VAL A 79 -4.88 -12.39 2.19
N VAL A 80 -4.27 -11.39 2.83
CA VAL A 80 -4.41 -9.98 2.43
C VAL A 80 -3.16 -9.57 1.66
N VAL A 81 -3.34 -9.08 0.44
CA VAL A 81 -2.27 -8.58 -0.42
C VAL A 81 -2.49 -7.10 -0.68
N ILE A 82 -1.54 -6.26 -0.30
CA ILE A 82 -1.63 -4.81 -0.45
C ILE A 82 -0.59 -4.38 -1.49
N ILE A 83 -1.06 -3.89 -2.65
CA ILE A 83 -0.18 -3.64 -3.79
C ILE A 83 0.21 -2.16 -3.94
N GLN A 84 1.40 -1.94 -4.51
CA GLN A 84 1.79 -0.65 -5.09
C GLN A 84 1.56 -0.62 -6.59
N TYR A 85 1.20 0.57 -7.09
CA TYR A 85 1.14 0.86 -8.52
C TYR A 85 1.71 2.26 -8.79
N ARG A 86 2.16 2.50 -10.03
CA ARG A 86 2.70 3.80 -10.46
C ARG A 86 1.62 4.88 -10.34
N LEU A 87 2.01 6.11 -10.00
CA LEU A 87 1.11 7.23 -9.75
C LEU A 87 1.42 8.42 -10.67
N GLY A 88 0.44 9.30 -10.82
CA GLY A 88 0.54 10.52 -11.62
C GLY A 88 0.97 10.23 -13.06
N LEU A 89 1.84 11.07 -13.59
CA LEU A 89 2.35 10.98 -14.97
C LEU A 89 2.98 9.61 -15.28
N LEU A 90 3.68 9.01 -14.31
CA LEU A 90 4.38 7.74 -14.51
C LEU A 90 3.44 6.54 -14.66
N GLY A 91 2.18 6.66 -14.23
CA GLY A 91 1.19 5.58 -14.31
C GLY A 91 0.03 5.85 -15.27
N PHE A 92 -0.26 7.12 -15.59
CA PHE A 92 -1.53 7.52 -16.20
C PHE A 92 -1.39 8.60 -17.28
N PHE A 93 -0.23 8.68 -17.95
CA PHE A 93 -0.08 9.50 -19.16
C PHE A 93 -0.63 8.74 -20.39
N TRP A 94 -1.42 9.41 -21.23
CA TRP A 94 -2.01 8.85 -22.46
C TRP A 94 -1.31 9.36 -23.71
#